data_AF-A0A9P5X158-F1
#
_entry.id   AF-A0A9P5X158-F1
#
_cell.length_a   1.000
_cell.length_b   1.000
_cell.length_c   1.000
_cell.angle_alpha   90.00
_cell.angle_beta   90.00
_cell.angle_gamma   90.00
#
_symmetry.space_group_name_H-M   'P 1'
#
loop_
_entity.id
_entity.type
_entity.pdbx_description
1 polymer ?
#
loop_
_entity_poly.entity_id
_entity_poly.type
_entity_poly.pdbx_seq_one_letter_code
_entity_poly.pdbx_strand_id
1 'polypeptide(L)'
;SPKAEFATMWIDLSDSQQGTHTSQLISCHLFLNEAEVLIKGAKAHTGTPQCQRCWHWGHNTEVCHRPAICCPICTGPHSKASHRQLAGCCQGNPKVTPPPPTPSDMPCTHVRLCINCGNKHAADDHRCPYWQHRFNRSWIQ
;
A
#
# COMPACT_ATOMS: atom_id res chain seq x y z
N SER A 1 26.25 15.38 22.61
CA SER A 1 25.17 14.55 22.05
C SER A 1 24.98 13.35 22.98
N PRO A 2 23.78 13.06 23.51
CA PRO A 2 23.59 11.90 24.37
C PRO A 2 23.78 10.64 23.52
N LYS A 3 24.68 9.74 23.92
CA LYS A 3 24.82 8.42 23.30
C LYS A 3 23.50 7.68 23.55
N ALA A 4 22.74 7.40 22.50
CA ALA A 4 21.59 6.51 22.60
C ALA A 4 22.10 5.09 22.93
N GLU A 5 21.66 4.55 24.06
CA GLU A 5 22.09 3.25 24.59
C GLU A 5 21.48 2.07 23.82
N PHE A 6 20.38 2.32 23.11
CA PHE A 6 19.71 1.36 22.24
C PHE A 6 19.09 2.08 21.04
N ALA A 7 19.02 1.38 19.91
CA ALA A 7 18.31 1.80 18.71
C ALA A 7 17.37 0.68 18.28
N THR A 8 16.13 1.03 17.92
CA THR A 8 15.17 0.07 17.36
C THR A 8 15.15 0.24 15.84
N MET A 9 15.47 -0.83 15.12
CA MET A 9 15.36 -0.89 13.68
C MET A 9 14.11 -1.68 13.31
N TRP A 10 13.29 -1.12 12.42
CA TRP A 10 12.16 -1.81 11.81
C TRP A 10 12.55 -2.25 10.40
N ILE A 11 12.39 -3.53 10.10
CA ILE A 11 12.63 -4.08 8.75
C ILE A 11 11.29 -4.62 8.23
N ASP A 12 10.82 -4.06 7.12
CA ASP A 12 9.68 -4.57 6.39
C ASP A 12 10.14 -5.65 5.41
N LEU A 13 9.66 -6.88 5.59
CA LEU A 13 9.91 -7.99 4.68
C LEU A 13 8.68 -8.19 3.79
N SER A 14 8.85 -8.02 2.48
CA SER A 14 7.80 -8.28 1.48
C SER A 14 7.98 -9.66 0.88
N ASP A 15 6.95 -10.50 0.94
CA ASP A 15 6.90 -11.81 0.29
C ASP A 15 5.82 -11.80 -0.81
N SER A 16 6.23 -12.18 -2.02
CA SER A 16 5.35 -12.22 -3.20
C SER A 16 4.43 -13.45 -3.23
N GLN A 17 4.64 -14.43 -2.35
CA GLN A 17 3.82 -15.63 -2.23
C GLN A 17 3.46 -15.93 -0.78
N GLN A 18 2.32 -15.40 -0.32
CA GLN A 18 1.61 -15.80 0.90
C GLN A 18 2.41 -15.81 2.22
N GLY A 19 3.56 -15.14 2.30
CA GLY A 19 4.39 -15.14 3.52
C GLY A 19 5.13 -16.48 3.77
N THR A 20 5.08 -17.40 2.81
CA THR A 20 5.65 -18.74 2.91
C THR A 20 7.17 -18.69 3.10
N HIS A 21 7.86 -17.79 2.38
CA HIS A 21 9.30 -17.61 2.51
C HIS A 21 9.67 -16.83 3.77
N THR A 22 8.86 -15.86 4.18
CA THR A 22 9.13 -15.11 5.41
C THR A 22 9.00 -15.98 6.65
N SER A 23 8.07 -16.95 6.64
CA SER A 23 7.91 -17.91 7.74
C SER A 23 9.13 -18.80 7.95
N GLN A 24 9.90 -19.08 6.89
CA GLN A 24 11.14 -19.88 6.97
C GLN A 24 12.26 -19.14 7.71
N LEU A 25 12.16 -17.81 7.85
CA LEU A 25 13.13 -17.02 8.62
C LEU A 25 12.92 -17.14 10.13
N ILE A 26 11.76 -17.64 10.58
CA ILE A 26 11.52 -17.88 12.00
C ILE A 26 12.50 -18.96 12.46
N SER A 27 13.26 -18.66 13.52
CA SER A 27 14.36 -19.49 14.05
C SER A 27 15.67 -19.41 13.26
N CYS A 28 15.76 -18.60 12.20
CA CYS A 28 17.03 -18.21 11.62
C CYS A 28 17.72 -17.13 12.46
N HIS A 29 19.03 -17.00 12.27
CA HIS A 29 19.87 -16.02 12.94
C HIS A 29 20.19 -14.89 11.97
N LEU A 30 19.95 -13.65 12.40
CA LEU A 30 20.37 -12.44 11.70
C LEU A 30 21.64 -11.91 12.36
N PHE A 31 22.70 -11.70 11.58
CA PHE A 31 23.92 -11.07 12.05
C PHE A 31 23.87 -9.57 11.73
N LEU A 32 23.91 -8.75 12.77
CA LEU A 32 24.02 -7.30 12.68
C LEU A 32 25.34 -6.89 13.32
N ASN A 33 26.36 -6.65 12.48
CA ASN A 33 27.75 -6.50 12.90
C ASN A 33 28.21 -7.73 13.72
N GLU A 34 28.67 -7.53 14.95
CA GLU A 34 29.12 -8.58 15.86
C GLU A 34 27.99 -9.19 16.71
N ALA A 35 26.74 -8.71 16.53
CA ALA A 35 25.60 -9.19 17.29
C ALA A 35 24.81 -10.23 16.50
N GLU A 36 24.57 -11.37 17.13
CA GLU A 36 23.71 -12.42 16.63
C GLU A 36 22.31 -12.29 17.25
N VAL A 37 21.28 -12.26 16.41
CA VAL A 37 19.89 -12.10 16.85
C VAL A 37 19.04 -13.24 16.29
N LEU A 38 18.40 -13.99 17.17
CA LEU A 38 17.42 -15.01 16.80
C LEU A 38 16.12 -14.35 16.32
N ILE A 39 15.71 -14.65 15.09
CA ILE A 39 14.41 -14.21 14.57
C ILE A 39 13.31 -15.03 15.26
N LYS A 40 12.50 -14.37 16.08
CA LYS A 40 11.34 -14.99 16.74
C LYS A 40 10.07 -14.69 15.97
N GLY A 41 9.18 -15.68 15.88
CA GLY A 41 7.83 -15.45 15.36
C GLY A 41 7.07 -14.48 16.27
N ALA A 42 6.54 -13.41 15.70
CA ALA A 42 5.59 -12.56 16.39
C ALA A 42 4.18 -13.14 16.28
N LYS A 43 3.35 -12.91 17.29
CA LYS A 43 1.91 -13.22 17.17
C LYS A 43 1.37 -12.46 15.97
N ALA A 44 0.76 -13.18 15.02
CA ALA A 44 0.15 -12.57 13.85
C ALA A 44 -0.91 -11.55 14.30
N HIS A 45 -0.55 -10.27 14.28
CA HIS A 45 -1.52 -9.20 14.33
C HIS A 45 -2.09 -9.08 12.92
N THR A 46 -3.12 -9.90 12.66
CA THR A 46 -3.98 -9.74 11.50
C THR A 46 -4.72 -8.43 11.68
N GLY A 47 -4.06 -7.34 11.28
CA GLY A 47 -4.69 -6.04 11.12
C GLY A 47 -5.92 -6.17 10.24
N THR A 48 -6.71 -5.12 10.20
CA THR A 48 -7.83 -5.10 9.25
C THR A 48 -7.25 -5.14 7.85
N PRO A 49 -7.66 -6.07 6.98
CA PRO A 49 -7.10 -6.16 5.63
C PRO A 49 -7.55 -4.98 4.77
N GLN A 50 -6.66 -4.56 3.86
CA GLN A 50 -7.03 -3.72 2.72
C GLN A 50 -7.20 -4.59 1.49
N CYS A 51 -8.38 -4.53 0.88
CA CYS A 51 -8.69 -5.28 -0.32
C CYS A 51 -7.84 -4.77 -1.50
N GLN A 52 -7.06 -5.63 -2.14
CA GLN A 52 -6.25 -5.27 -3.30
C GLN A 52 -7.07 -5.13 -4.59
N ARG A 53 -8.35 -5.53 -4.56
CA ARG A 53 -9.28 -5.36 -5.67
C ARG A 53 -10.02 -4.03 -5.62
N CYS A 54 -10.54 -3.60 -4.49
CA CYS A 54 -11.32 -2.36 -4.41
C CYS A 54 -10.65 -1.24 -3.60
N TRP A 55 -9.52 -1.52 -2.95
CA TRP A 55 -8.75 -0.63 -2.08
C TRP A 55 -9.45 -0.14 -0.81
N HIS A 56 -10.62 -0.68 -0.49
CA HIS A 56 -11.26 -0.46 0.80
C HIS A 56 -10.59 -1.29 1.89
N TRP A 57 -10.50 -0.72 3.08
CA TRP A 57 -10.22 -1.49 4.30
C TRP A 57 -11.47 -2.23 4.77
N GLY A 58 -11.28 -3.30 5.54
CA GLY A 58 -12.36 -4.02 6.22
C GLY A 58 -12.61 -5.44 5.69
N HIS A 59 -12.07 -5.79 4.52
CA HIS A 59 -12.26 -7.13 3.94
C HIS A 59 -11.08 -7.58 3.10
N ASN A 60 -10.92 -8.91 2.99
CA ASN A 60 -9.91 -9.54 2.14
C ASN A 60 -10.31 -9.49 0.67
N THR A 61 -9.32 -9.56 -0.22
CA THR A 61 -9.54 -9.60 -1.68
C THR A 61 -10.41 -10.79 -2.11
N GLU A 62 -10.30 -11.93 -1.43
CA GLU A 62 -11.01 -13.18 -1.74
C GLU A 62 -12.53 -13.05 -1.60
N VAL A 63 -13.00 -12.28 -0.61
CA VAL A 63 -14.43 -12.06 -0.34
C VAL A 63 -14.97 -10.79 -1.01
N CYS A 64 -14.17 -10.14 -1.85
CA CYS A 64 -14.55 -8.92 -2.53
C CYS A 64 -15.47 -9.24 -3.72
N HIS A 65 -16.70 -8.73 -3.71
CA HIS A 65 -17.68 -8.92 -4.78
C HIS A 65 -17.48 -7.99 -5.99
N ARG A 66 -16.48 -7.10 -5.96
CA ARG A 66 -16.22 -6.22 -7.10
C ARG A 66 -15.72 -7.05 -8.30
N PRO A 67 -16.24 -6.83 -9.53
CA PRO A 67 -15.91 -7.68 -10.68
C PRO A 67 -14.50 -7.44 -11.25
N ALA A 68 -13.92 -6.26 -11.04
CA ALA A 68 -12.62 -5.87 -11.59
C ALA A 68 -11.76 -5.14 -10.56
N ILE A 69 -10.44 -5.08 -10.82
CA ILE A 69 -9.47 -4.36 -10.02
C ILE A 69 -9.62 -2.84 -10.13
N CYS A 70 -9.49 -2.21 -8.98
CA CYS A 70 -9.43 -0.80 -8.64
C CYS A 70 -8.07 -0.16 -8.95
N CYS A 71 -8.01 0.98 -9.62
CA CYS A 71 -6.82 1.83 -9.50
C CYS A 71 -6.84 2.51 -8.12
N PRO A 72 -5.82 2.41 -7.27
CA PRO A 72 -5.81 3.10 -5.96
C PRO A 72 -5.74 4.62 -6.09
N ILE A 73 -5.35 5.12 -7.27
CA ILE A 73 -5.14 6.53 -7.57
C ILE A 73 -6.46 7.21 -7.99
N CYS A 74 -7.20 6.60 -8.91
CA CYS A 74 -8.38 7.20 -9.55
C CYS A 74 -9.66 6.35 -9.44
N THR A 75 -9.61 5.19 -8.79
CA THR A 75 -10.71 4.22 -8.64
C THR A 75 -11.25 3.59 -9.93
N GLY A 76 -10.66 3.92 -11.08
CA GLY A 76 -11.02 3.36 -12.38
C GLY A 76 -10.61 1.88 -12.57
N PRO A 77 -11.22 1.16 -13.54
CA PRO A 77 -11.09 -0.29 -13.70
C PRO A 77 -9.75 -0.72 -14.33
N HIS A 78 -8.64 -0.43 -13.67
CA HIS A 78 -7.29 -0.77 -14.10
C HIS A 78 -6.33 -0.84 -12.91
N SER A 79 -5.17 -1.49 -13.07
CA SER A 79 -4.14 -1.53 -12.02
C SER A 79 -3.42 -0.19 -11.86
N LYS A 80 -2.71 0.01 -10.74
CA LYS A 80 -1.84 1.18 -10.56
C LYS A 80 -0.78 1.29 -11.66
N ALA A 81 -0.23 0.16 -12.11
CA ALA A 81 0.80 0.11 -13.16
C ALA A 81 0.28 0.62 -14.51
N SER A 82 -0.95 0.26 -14.87
CA SER A 82 -1.59 0.68 -16.12
C SER A 82 -2.24 2.07 -16.04
N HIS A 83 -2.12 2.78 -14.91
CA HIS A 83 -2.79 4.05 -14.66
C HIS A 83 -2.50 5.11 -15.73
N ARG A 84 -1.23 5.26 -16.14
CA ARG A 84 -0.85 6.25 -17.15
C ARG A 84 -1.48 5.99 -18.52
N GLN A 85 -1.61 4.71 -18.88
CA GLN A 85 -2.09 4.28 -20.19
C GLN A 85 -3.62 4.31 -20.27
N LEU A 86 -4.31 3.96 -19.18
CA LEU A 86 -5.76 3.68 -19.19
C LEU A 86 -6.60 4.75 -18.48
N ALA A 87 -6.02 5.60 -17.64
CA ALA A 87 -6.82 6.59 -16.92
C ALA A 87 -7.10 7.82 -17.81
N GLY A 88 -8.39 8.17 -17.94
CA GLY A 88 -8.80 9.36 -18.69
C GLY A 88 -8.15 10.66 -18.19
N CYS A 89 -7.80 10.74 -16.89
CA CYS A 89 -7.06 11.88 -16.34
C CYS A 89 -5.63 12.02 -16.87
N CYS A 90 -5.03 10.94 -17.39
CA CYS A 90 -3.67 10.93 -17.97
C CYS A 90 -3.67 11.13 -19.48
N GLN A 91 -4.74 10.71 -20.18
CA GLN A 91 -4.83 10.71 -21.64
C GLN A 91 -5.05 12.11 -22.25
N GLY A 92 -5.24 13.15 -21.44
CA GLY A 92 -5.55 14.49 -21.91
C GLY A 92 -7.04 14.64 -22.28
N ASN A 93 -7.56 15.87 -22.25
CA ASN A 93 -8.96 16.14 -22.62
C ASN A 93 -9.07 16.31 -24.14
N PRO A 94 -9.69 15.41 -24.92
CA PRO A 94 -9.75 15.53 -26.39
C PRO A 94 -10.39 16.84 -26.91
N LYS A 95 -11.02 17.65 -26.05
CA LYS A 95 -11.63 18.95 -26.39
C LYS A 95 -10.70 20.17 -26.28
N VAL A 96 -9.46 20.03 -25.80
CA VAL A 96 -8.45 21.11 -25.80
C VAL A 96 -7.46 20.83 -26.94
N THR A 97 -6.79 21.81 -27.53
CA THR A 97 -5.87 21.55 -28.67
C THR A 97 -4.52 22.25 -28.49
N PRO A 98 -3.42 21.50 -28.31
CA PRO A 98 -3.37 20.13 -27.79
C PRO A 98 -3.47 20.12 -26.25
N PRO A 99 -4.18 19.19 -25.62
CA PRO A 99 -4.01 18.89 -24.21
C PRO A 99 -2.90 17.85 -24.15
N PRO A 100 -1.66 18.19 -23.79
CA PRO A 100 -0.63 17.19 -23.72
C PRO A 100 -1.09 16.08 -22.75
N PRO A 101 -0.98 14.79 -23.13
CA PRO A 101 -1.06 13.72 -22.15
C PRO A 101 -0.05 14.03 -21.06
N THR A 102 -0.35 13.67 -19.80
CA THR A 102 0.59 13.97 -18.71
C THR A 102 1.93 13.32 -19.05
N PRO A 103 3.03 14.10 -19.20
CA PRO A 103 4.34 13.55 -19.50
C PRO A 103 4.72 12.44 -18.51
N SER A 104 5.43 11.42 -18.97
CA SER A 104 5.76 10.23 -18.16
C SER A 104 6.55 10.58 -16.88
N ASP A 105 7.32 11.66 -16.93
CA ASP A 105 8.14 12.24 -15.86
C ASP A 105 7.35 13.15 -14.90
N MET A 106 6.17 13.63 -15.29
CA MET A 106 5.34 14.51 -14.45
C MET A 106 4.28 13.72 -13.68
N PRO A 107 4.02 14.01 -12.39
CA PRO A 107 2.97 13.36 -11.63
C PRO A 107 1.60 13.61 -12.25
N CYS A 108 0.71 12.62 -12.19
CA CYS A 108 -0.67 12.81 -12.67
C CYS A 108 -1.35 13.94 -11.89
N THR A 109 -1.97 14.87 -12.62
CA THR A 109 -2.45 16.17 -12.14
C THR A 109 -3.85 16.13 -11.52
N HIS A 110 -4.59 15.02 -11.63
CA HIS A 110 -5.91 14.93 -11.02
C HIS A 110 -5.83 14.89 -9.49
N VAL A 111 -6.88 15.43 -8.87
CA VAL A 111 -7.08 15.33 -7.43
C VAL A 111 -7.41 13.86 -7.09
N ARG A 112 -6.50 13.22 -6.36
CA ARG A 112 -6.66 11.84 -5.88
C ARG A 112 -7.42 11.90 -4.57
N LEU A 113 -8.68 11.47 -4.56
CA LEU A 113 -9.43 11.34 -3.32
C LEU A 113 -9.35 9.90 -2.86
N CYS A 114 -8.86 9.70 -1.64
CA CYS A 114 -8.79 8.39 -1.03
C CYS A 114 -10.20 7.82 -0.86
N ILE A 115 -10.42 6.60 -1.34
CA ILE A 115 -11.73 5.95 -1.21
C ILE A 115 -12.12 5.68 0.26
N ASN A 116 -11.14 5.65 1.17
CA ASN A 116 -11.37 5.36 2.58
C ASN A 116 -11.63 6.61 3.42
N CYS A 117 -10.79 7.65 3.28
CA CYS A 117 -10.88 8.84 4.14
C CYS A 117 -11.25 10.13 3.40
N GLY A 118 -11.42 10.10 2.08
CA GLY A 118 -11.75 11.27 1.26
C GLY A 118 -10.63 12.30 1.09
N ASN A 119 -9.47 12.14 1.73
CA ASN A 119 -8.35 13.09 1.65
C ASN A 119 -7.56 12.99 0.35
N LYS A 120 -6.74 14.02 0.07
CA LYS A 120 -5.94 14.20 -1.15
C LYS A 120 -4.71 13.27 -1.22
N HIS A 121 -4.93 11.96 -1.30
CA HIS A 121 -3.91 10.95 -1.57
C HIS A 121 -4.51 9.70 -2.24
N ALA A 122 -3.66 8.80 -2.72
CA ALA A 122 -4.10 7.50 -3.23
C ALA A 122 -4.48 6.56 -2.07
N ALA A 123 -5.32 5.56 -2.35
CA ALA A 123 -5.82 4.64 -1.34
C ALA A 123 -4.73 3.73 -0.72
N ASP A 124 -3.59 3.59 -1.40
CA ASP A 124 -2.41 2.82 -0.95
C ASP A 124 -1.34 3.69 -0.28
N ASP A 125 -1.64 4.96 0.03
CA ASP A 125 -0.72 5.88 0.69
C ASP A 125 -0.66 5.62 2.21
N HIS A 126 0.56 5.47 2.74
CA HIS A 126 0.79 5.23 4.17
C HIS A 126 0.41 6.42 5.05
N ARG A 127 0.20 7.62 4.47
CA ARG A 127 -0.33 8.79 5.19
C ARG A 127 -1.84 8.69 5.44
N CYS A 128 -2.52 7.68 4.90
CA CYS A 128 -3.94 7.47 5.14
C CYS A 128 -4.21 7.13 6.61
N PRO A 129 -5.19 7.79 7.28
CA PRO A 129 -5.59 7.43 8.64
C PRO A 129 -5.93 5.94 8.78
N TYR A 130 -6.56 5.33 7.76
CA TYR A 130 -6.83 3.89 7.77
C TYR A 130 -5.56 3.03 7.79
N TRP A 131 -4.49 3.45 7.10
CA TRP A 131 -3.19 2.75 7.17
C TRP A 131 -2.55 2.89 8.55
N GLN A 132 -2.63 4.09 9.14
CA GLN A 132 -2.13 4.35 10.49
C GLN A 132 -2.87 3.50 11.54
N HIS A 133 -4.17 3.30 11.35
CA HIS A 133 -5.03 2.48 12.21
C HIS A 133 -5.19 1.03 11.73
N ARG A 134 -4.36 0.52 10.80
CA ARG A 134 -4.52 -0.82 10.22
C ARG A 134 -4.53 -1.96 11.23
N PHE A 135 -3.94 -1.78 12.41
CA PHE A 135 -3.97 -2.77 13.50
C PHE A 135 -5.12 -2.57 14.51
N ASN A 136 -5.90 -1.49 14.38
CA ASN A 136 -7.03 -1.16 15.25
C ASN A 136 -8.36 -1.50 14.52
N ARG A 137 -8.84 -2.73 14.72
CA ARG A 137 -10.07 -3.22 14.08
C ARG A 137 -11.30 -2.37 14.42
N SER A 138 -11.46 -1.99 15.69
CA SER A 138 -12.58 -1.16 16.15
C SER A 138 -12.62 0.25 15.55
N TRP A 139 -11.49 0.75 15.05
CA TRP A 139 -11.45 2.06 14.38
C TRP A 139 -11.86 1.97 12.91
N ILE A 140 -11.60 0.83 12.25
CA ILE A 140 -11.87 0.64 10.82
C ILE A 140 -13.31 0.13 10.56
N GLN A 141 -13.90 -0.58 11.51
CA GLN A 141 -15.24 -1.20 11.40
C GLN A 141 -16.39 -0.20 11.46
#